data_AF-A0A379PLN0-F1
#
_entry.id   AF-A0A379PLN0-F1
#
_cell.length_a   1.000
_cell.length_b   1.000
_cell.length_c   1.000
_cell.angle_alpha   90.00
_cell.angle_beta   90.00
_cell.angle_gamma   90.00
#
_symmetry.space_group_name_H-M   'P 1'
#
loop_
_entity.id
_entity.type
_entity.pdbx_description
1 polymer ?
#
loop_
_entity_poly.entity_id
_entity_poly.type
_entity_poly.pdbx_seq_one_letter_code
_entity_poly.pdbx_strand_id
1 'polypeptide(L)'
;MTDSLNKVFFIQDLALYRSKFPVLAGKQIVGDGCFSYVFEGTKSSTVLKLTCDSVYAEFIRLKGGEFGIPKLLNDYGSIQTELYGEVFLFEIERLRPLSKWDHDGMILERDAISSAVSYKVALSEIESGLMPCQVAHATALDEVRMSGIFSDSASSALSAIAEYMKVTDLDVLLDLQNPDNFMTNGRHLIITDPLQSVT
;
A
#
# COMPACT_ATOMS: atom_id res chain seq x y z
N MET A 1 -3.44 -5.51 -28.66
CA MET A 1 -4.64 -5.86 -27.85
C MET A 1 -4.45 -7.28 -27.40
N THR A 2 -3.79 -7.45 -26.25
CA THR A 2 -3.54 -8.76 -25.64
C THR A 2 -4.18 -8.71 -24.27
N ASP A 3 -5.02 -9.70 -24.01
CA ASP A 3 -5.83 -9.93 -22.81
C ASP A 3 -5.13 -9.52 -21.50
N SER A 4 -5.41 -8.30 -21.03
CA SER A 4 -5.26 -7.93 -19.63
C SER A 4 -6.48 -8.48 -18.87
N LEU A 5 -6.64 -9.80 -18.89
CA LEU A 5 -7.48 -10.49 -17.92
C LEU A 5 -6.94 -10.08 -16.54
N ASN A 6 -7.77 -9.38 -15.77
CA ASN A 6 -7.57 -9.10 -14.35
C ASN A 6 -6.97 -10.34 -13.68
N LYS A 7 -5.65 -10.37 -13.49
CA LYS A 7 -4.96 -11.46 -12.81
C LYS A 7 -5.27 -11.31 -11.34
N VAL A 8 -6.45 -11.77 -10.95
CA VAL A 8 -6.77 -11.99 -9.54
C VAL A 8 -5.75 -13.01 -9.03
N PHE A 9 -4.99 -12.63 -8.00
CA PHE A 9 -4.01 -13.52 -7.38
C PHE A 9 -4.77 -14.71 -6.77
N PHE A 10 -4.73 -15.88 -7.41
CA PHE A 10 -5.59 -17.01 -7.03
C PHE A 10 -4.96 -17.91 -5.94
N ILE A 11 -5.81 -18.35 -5.02
CA ILE A 11 -5.56 -19.33 -3.94
C ILE A 11 -5.06 -20.69 -4.45
N GLN A 12 -5.19 -20.98 -5.75
CA GLN A 12 -4.89 -22.31 -6.31
C GLN A 12 -3.40 -22.70 -6.16
N ASP A 13 -2.51 -21.74 -5.97
CA ASP A 13 -1.06 -21.97 -5.81
C ASP A 13 -0.56 -21.99 -4.35
N LEU A 14 -1.46 -22.05 -3.37
CA LEU A 14 -1.09 -22.05 -1.94
C LEU A 14 -0.10 -23.16 -1.56
N ALA A 15 -0.23 -24.35 -2.16
CA ALA A 15 0.69 -25.45 -1.90
C ALA A 15 2.12 -25.12 -2.38
N LEU A 16 2.24 -24.49 -3.56
CA LEU A 16 3.51 -24.01 -4.08
C LEU A 16 4.08 -22.95 -3.14
N TYR A 17 3.31 -21.93 -2.77
CA TYR A 17 3.78 -20.85 -1.89
C TYR A 17 4.24 -21.36 -0.53
N ARG A 18 3.50 -22.28 0.09
CA ARG A 18 3.90 -22.91 1.37
C ARG A 18 5.16 -23.77 1.23
N SER A 19 5.39 -24.40 0.08
CA SER A 19 6.61 -25.17 -0.16
C SER A 19 7.85 -24.29 -0.32
N LYS A 20 7.69 -23.10 -0.91
CA LYS A 20 8.78 -22.17 -1.18
C LYS A 20 9.05 -21.20 -0.02
N PHE A 21 8.01 -20.87 0.74
CA PHE A 21 8.09 -20.06 1.95
C PHE A 21 7.67 -20.90 3.17
N PRO A 22 8.63 -21.60 3.82
CA PRO A 22 8.32 -22.46 4.96
C PRO A 22 7.62 -21.74 6.13
N VAL A 23 7.78 -20.42 6.25
CA VAL A 23 7.11 -19.60 7.28
C VAL A 23 5.58 -19.60 7.14
N LEU A 24 5.04 -19.92 5.97
CA LEU A 24 3.60 -20.06 5.72
C LEU A 24 3.04 -21.44 6.14
N ALA A 25 3.89 -22.39 6.54
CA ALA A 25 3.45 -23.71 6.95
C ALA A 25 2.50 -23.62 8.16
N GLY A 26 1.29 -24.17 7.98
CA GLY A 26 0.24 -24.19 9.00
C GLY A 26 -0.45 -22.84 9.25
N LYS A 27 -0.04 -21.76 8.59
CA LYS A 27 -0.64 -20.42 8.76
C LYS A 27 -1.98 -20.32 8.04
N GLN A 28 -2.99 -19.78 8.74
CA GLN A 28 -4.29 -19.51 8.16
C GLN A 28 -4.29 -18.20 7.38
N ILE A 29 -5.13 -18.11 6.36
CA ILE A 29 -5.43 -16.85 5.66
C ILE A 29 -6.38 -16.04 6.54
N VAL A 30 -6.05 -14.77 6.75
CA VAL A 30 -6.82 -13.81 7.56
C VAL A 30 -7.32 -12.62 6.74
N GLY A 31 -6.92 -12.52 5.48
CA GLY A 31 -7.41 -11.53 4.53
C GLY A 31 -6.89 -11.81 3.13
N ASP A 32 -7.56 -11.22 2.15
CA ASP A 32 -7.23 -11.31 0.73
C ASP A 32 -7.53 -9.98 0.05
N GLY A 33 -6.77 -9.70 -1.00
CA GLY A 33 -6.97 -8.57 -1.90
C GLY A 33 -6.67 -8.99 -3.33
N CYS A 34 -6.90 -8.09 -4.29
CA CYS A 34 -6.76 -8.41 -5.72
C CYS A 34 -5.39 -9.00 -6.09
N PHE A 35 -4.32 -8.53 -5.44
CA PHE A 35 -2.94 -8.91 -5.72
C PHE A 35 -2.22 -9.53 -4.52
N SER A 36 -2.92 -9.84 -3.42
CA SER A 36 -2.27 -10.31 -2.20
C SER A 36 -3.12 -11.25 -1.35
N TYR A 37 -2.44 -12.09 -0.58
CA TYR A 37 -2.99 -12.85 0.53
C TYR A 37 -2.31 -12.46 1.84
N VAL A 38 -3.10 -12.32 2.89
CA VAL A 38 -2.62 -12.02 4.23
C VAL A 38 -2.83 -13.25 5.10
N PHE A 39 -1.75 -13.75 5.68
CA PHE A 39 -1.74 -14.89 6.60
C PHE A 39 -1.49 -14.45 8.03
N GLU A 40 -1.79 -15.33 8.98
CA GLU A 40 -1.33 -15.19 10.36
C GLU A 40 0.19 -14.98 10.42
N GLY A 41 0.62 -14.02 11.23
CA GLY A 41 2.02 -13.71 11.46
C GLY A 41 2.77 -14.78 12.23
N THR A 42 4.09 -14.59 12.39
CA THR A 42 4.87 -15.42 13.33
C THR A 42 4.53 -15.10 14.79
N LYS A 43 3.98 -13.90 15.04
CA LYS A 43 3.46 -13.43 16.32
C LYS A 43 2.03 -12.91 16.16
N SER A 44 1.28 -12.82 17.25
CA SER A 44 -0.11 -12.33 17.22
C SER A 44 -0.22 -10.88 16.72
N SER A 45 0.79 -10.06 16.96
CA SER A 45 0.85 -8.66 16.54
C SER A 45 1.31 -8.45 15.09
N THR A 46 1.48 -9.53 14.32
CA THR A 46 2.01 -9.47 12.95
C THR A 46 1.13 -10.24 11.99
N VAL A 47 1.32 -9.97 10.69
CA VAL A 47 0.74 -10.70 9.58
C VAL A 47 1.80 -10.95 8.52
N LEU A 48 1.62 -12.01 7.75
CA LEU A 48 2.45 -12.30 6.58
C LEU A 48 1.68 -11.87 5.33
N LYS A 49 2.15 -10.85 4.61
CA LYS A 49 1.55 -10.42 3.33
C LYS A 49 2.33 -11.05 2.18
N LEU A 50 1.67 -11.93 1.44
CA LEU A 50 2.14 -12.50 0.17
C LEU A 50 1.53 -11.66 -0.95
N THR A 51 2.34 -11.12 -1.87
CA THR A 51 1.85 -10.20 -2.91
C THR A 51 2.61 -10.38 -4.21
N CYS A 52 1.93 -10.19 -5.35
CA CYS A 52 2.57 -10.06 -6.66
C CYS A 52 2.69 -8.59 -7.12
N ASP A 53 2.33 -7.64 -6.27
CA ASP A 53 2.49 -6.21 -6.53
C ASP A 53 3.94 -5.78 -6.25
N SER A 54 4.69 -5.53 -7.31
CA SER A 54 6.08 -5.06 -7.23
C SER A 54 6.20 -3.63 -6.72
N VAL A 55 5.21 -2.76 -6.99
CA VAL A 55 5.20 -1.38 -6.51
C VAL A 55 5.06 -1.37 -4.99
N TYR A 56 4.09 -2.12 -4.46
CA TYR A 56 3.96 -2.29 -3.02
C TYR A 56 5.22 -2.90 -2.40
N ALA A 57 5.80 -3.93 -3.04
CA ALA A 57 6.99 -4.61 -2.55
C ALA A 57 8.21 -3.67 -2.45
N GLU A 58 8.45 -2.83 -3.45
CA GLU A 58 9.52 -1.82 -3.42
C GLU A 58 9.22 -0.72 -2.40
N PHE A 59 7.99 -0.22 -2.37
CA PHE A 59 7.57 0.81 -1.43
C PHE A 59 7.77 0.36 0.02
N ILE A 60 7.28 -0.82 0.41
CA ILE A 60 7.37 -1.30 1.79
C ILE A 60 8.81 -1.60 2.23
N ARG A 61 9.69 -1.98 1.30
CA ARG A 61 11.13 -2.17 1.59
C ARG A 61 11.83 -0.86 1.89
N LEU A 62 11.47 0.21 1.19
CA LEU A 62 12.11 1.52 1.34
C LEU A 62 11.50 2.35 2.49
N LYS A 63 10.17 2.28 2.63
CA LYS A 63 9.38 3.16 3.50
C LYS A 63 8.72 2.43 4.68
N GLY A 64 8.81 1.10 4.74
CA GLY A 64 8.20 0.31 5.79
C GLY A 64 8.72 0.68 7.19
N GLY A 65 7.81 1.15 8.04
CA GLY A 65 8.12 1.61 9.40
C GLY A 65 8.31 3.12 9.55
N GLU A 66 8.25 3.89 8.46
CA GLU A 66 8.01 5.33 8.57
C GLU A 66 6.63 5.58 9.22
N PHE A 67 6.48 6.69 9.93
CA PHE A 67 5.25 6.94 10.68
C PHE A 67 4.06 7.09 9.71
N GLY A 68 2.99 6.34 9.97
CA GLY A 68 1.81 6.26 9.10
C GLY A 68 1.93 5.26 7.94
N ILE A 69 3.06 4.57 7.80
CA ILE A 69 3.26 3.45 6.85
C ILE A 69 3.36 2.14 7.66
N PRO A 70 2.86 0.99 7.14
CA PRO A 70 2.98 -0.27 7.85
C PRO A 70 4.43 -0.58 8.18
N LYS A 71 4.68 -0.98 9.42
CA LYS A 71 6.00 -1.42 9.83
C LYS A 71 6.35 -2.73 9.12
N LEU A 72 7.46 -2.74 8.38
CA LEU A 72 8.10 -3.95 7.87
C LEU A 72 8.95 -4.57 8.99
N LEU A 73 8.69 -5.84 9.30
CA LEU A 73 9.39 -6.57 10.36
C LEU A 73 10.36 -7.59 9.79
N ASN A 74 9.99 -8.22 8.66
CA ASN A 74 10.87 -9.14 7.97
C ASN A 74 10.54 -9.19 6.46
N ASP A 75 11.56 -9.35 5.63
CA ASP A 75 11.45 -9.62 4.21
C ASP A 75 11.93 -11.07 3.97
N TYR A 76 11.02 -11.96 3.59
CA TYR A 76 11.33 -13.37 3.31
C TYR A 76 11.78 -13.60 1.88
N GLY A 77 11.97 -12.52 1.10
CA GLY A 77 12.39 -12.56 -0.29
C GLY A 77 11.23 -12.79 -1.24
N SER A 78 11.58 -13.30 -2.41
CA SER A 78 10.66 -13.50 -3.52
C SER A 78 10.85 -14.86 -4.19
N ILE A 79 9.85 -15.25 -4.96
CA ILE A 79 9.90 -16.42 -5.84
C ILE A 79 9.41 -16.05 -7.22
N GLN A 80 10.03 -16.63 -8.25
CA GLN A 80 9.54 -16.53 -9.61
C GLN A 80 8.43 -17.55 -9.85
N THR A 81 7.31 -17.10 -10.40
CA THR A 81 6.18 -17.91 -10.84
C THR A 81 5.91 -17.67 -12.32
N GLU A 82 5.43 -18.70 -13.03
CA GLU A 82 5.08 -18.57 -14.45
C GLU A 82 3.83 -17.70 -14.66
N LEU A 83 2.89 -17.74 -13.70
CA LEU A 83 1.58 -17.09 -13.82
C LEU A 83 1.60 -15.61 -13.43
N TYR A 84 2.26 -15.28 -12.31
CA TYR A 84 2.21 -13.93 -11.71
C TYR A 84 3.55 -13.20 -11.77
N GLY A 85 4.58 -13.81 -12.38
CA GLY A 85 5.94 -13.27 -12.31
C GLY A 85 6.49 -13.42 -10.91
N GLU A 86 7.09 -12.37 -10.37
CA GLU A 86 7.69 -12.37 -9.04
C GLU A 86 6.63 -12.22 -7.94
N VAL A 87 6.68 -13.11 -6.94
CA VAL A 87 5.79 -13.07 -5.76
C VAL A 87 6.64 -12.87 -4.51
N PHE A 88 6.29 -11.86 -3.73
CA PHE A 88 7.02 -11.40 -2.55
C PHE A 88 6.32 -11.83 -1.26
N LEU A 89 7.09 -12.08 -0.21
CA LEU A 89 6.56 -12.37 1.11
C LEU A 89 7.18 -11.47 2.18
N PHE A 90 6.33 -10.72 2.87
CA PHE A 90 6.72 -9.82 3.96
C PHE A 90 6.03 -10.21 5.25
N GLU A 91 6.70 -10.01 6.38
CA GLU A 91 6.03 -9.89 7.67
C GLU A 91 5.94 -8.42 8.06
N ILE A 92 4.70 -7.96 8.27
CA ILE A 92 4.38 -6.59 8.62
C ILE A 92 3.57 -6.56 9.92
N GLU A 93 3.48 -5.38 10.52
CA GLU A 93 2.60 -5.21 11.69
C GLU A 93 1.15 -5.55 11.35
N ARG A 94 0.42 -6.11 12.33
CA ARG A 94 -1.00 -6.40 12.16
C ARG A 94 -1.80 -5.11 12.24
N LEU A 95 -2.46 -4.77 11.15
CA LEU A 95 -3.40 -3.65 11.05
C LEU A 95 -4.84 -4.16 11.09
N ARG A 96 -5.77 -3.25 11.35
CA ARG A 96 -7.22 -3.51 11.36
C ARG A 96 -7.93 -2.54 10.42
N PRO A 97 -9.01 -2.96 9.76
CA PRO A 97 -9.88 -2.04 9.03
C PRO A 97 -10.39 -0.94 9.95
N LEU A 98 -10.62 0.24 9.39
CA LEU A 98 -11.26 1.34 10.11
C LEU A 98 -12.73 0.98 10.38
N SER A 99 -13.11 0.94 11.64
CA SER A 99 -14.50 0.78 12.09
C SER A 99 -15.07 2.14 12.49
N LYS A 100 -16.32 2.42 12.10
CA LYS A 100 -17.03 3.65 12.49
C LYS A 100 -17.01 3.85 14.02
N TRP A 101 -17.31 2.78 14.75
CA TRP A 101 -17.46 2.83 16.21
C TRP A 101 -16.17 3.15 16.98
N ASP A 102 -15.01 2.71 16.48
CA ASP A 102 -13.75 2.86 17.22
C ASP A 102 -12.85 3.95 16.61
N HIS A 103 -13.10 4.39 15.37
CA HIS A 103 -12.15 5.20 14.59
C HIS A 103 -12.81 6.33 13.77
N ASP A 104 -13.93 6.90 14.23
CA ASP A 104 -14.63 8.00 13.53
C ASP A 104 -13.71 9.15 13.09
N GLY A 105 -12.80 9.60 13.97
CA GLY A 105 -11.85 10.67 13.64
C GLY A 105 -10.87 10.30 12.51
N MET A 106 -10.40 9.05 12.49
CA MET A 106 -9.51 8.56 11.42
C MET A 106 -10.26 8.35 10.09
N ILE A 107 -11.55 8.02 10.15
CA ILE A 107 -12.41 7.91 8.96
C ILE A 107 -12.62 9.29 8.33
N LEU A 108 -12.93 10.30 9.15
CA LEU A 108 -13.04 11.68 8.66
C LEU A 108 -11.71 12.19 8.10
N GLU A 109 -10.60 11.88 8.77
CA GLU A 109 -9.26 12.23 8.30
C GLU A 109 -8.93 11.56 6.96
N ARG A 110 -9.19 10.25 6.82
CA ARG A 110 -9.09 9.53 5.54
C ARG A 110 -9.87 10.23 4.45
N ASP A 111 -11.16 10.49 4.65
CA ASP A 111 -12.03 11.08 3.63
C ASP A 111 -11.54 12.48 3.21
N ALA A 112 -11.03 13.25 4.18
CA ALA A 112 -10.42 14.55 3.92
C ALA A 112 -9.10 14.44 3.13
N ILE A 113 -8.24 13.46 3.44
CA ILE A 113 -7.02 13.17 2.68
C ILE A 113 -7.37 12.83 1.23
N SER A 114 -8.25 11.85 1.03
CA SER A 114 -8.65 11.39 -0.31
C SER A 114 -9.19 12.55 -1.16
N SER A 115 -10.02 13.41 -0.56
CA SER A 115 -10.59 14.59 -1.22
C SER A 115 -9.53 15.65 -1.54
N ALA A 116 -8.67 15.98 -0.57
CA ALA A 116 -7.64 17.01 -0.72
C ALA A 116 -6.59 16.61 -1.77
N VAL A 117 -6.13 15.36 -1.73
CA VAL A 117 -5.19 14.81 -2.71
C VAL A 117 -5.80 14.82 -4.11
N SER A 118 -7.03 14.33 -4.26
CA SER A 118 -7.70 14.31 -5.57
C SER A 118 -7.87 15.72 -6.16
N TYR A 119 -8.24 16.69 -5.32
CA TYR A 119 -8.33 18.09 -5.73
C TYR A 119 -6.97 18.65 -6.17
N LYS A 120 -5.90 18.39 -5.42
CA LYS A 120 -4.55 18.90 -5.72
C LYS A 120 -3.93 18.25 -6.95
N VAL A 121 -4.17 16.96 -7.18
CA VAL A 121 -3.80 16.29 -8.43
C VAL A 121 -4.50 16.95 -9.61
N ALA A 122 -5.83 17.09 -9.56
CA ALA A 122 -6.59 17.72 -10.64
C ALA A 122 -6.15 19.18 -10.92
N LEU A 123 -5.84 19.94 -9.88
CA LEU A 123 -5.32 21.30 -10.03
C LEU A 123 -3.95 21.30 -10.72
N SER A 124 -3.05 20.41 -10.30
CA SER A 124 -1.71 20.28 -10.90
C SER A 124 -1.78 19.89 -12.37
N GLU A 125 -2.69 18.99 -12.75
CA GLU A 125 -2.92 18.61 -14.15
C GLU A 125 -3.42 19.77 -15.02
N ILE A 126 -4.21 20.69 -14.46
CA ILE A 126 -4.69 21.90 -15.15
C ILE A 126 -3.56 22.94 -15.28
N GLU A 127 -2.80 23.18 -14.22
CA GLU A 127 -1.84 24.28 -14.13
C GLU A 127 -0.48 23.97 -14.79
N SER A 128 -0.04 22.71 -14.77
CA SER A 128 1.37 22.37 -15.01
C SER A 128 1.68 21.91 -16.45
N GLY A 129 0.68 21.73 -17.30
CA GLY A 129 0.87 21.18 -18.65
C GLY A 129 1.35 19.71 -18.63
N LEU A 130 2.21 19.31 -19.57
CA LEU A 130 2.75 17.95 -19.68
C LEU A 130 3.86 17.69 -18.64
N MET A 131 3.50 17.50 -17.38
CA MET A 131 4.39 16.89 -16.38
C MET A 131 4.20 15.37 -16.36
N PRO A 132 5.26 14.58 -16.07
CA PRO A 132 5.08 13.16 -15.77
C PRO A 132 4.12 13.00 -14.58
N CYS A 133 3.18 12.06 -14.70
CA CYS A 133 2.08 11.91 -13.74
C CYS A 133 2.57 11.74 -12.29
N GLN A 134 3.64 10.94 -12.11
CA GLN A 134 4.31 10.74 -10.83
C GLN A 134 4.74 12.06 -10.15
N VAL A 135 5.20 13.05 -10.92
CA VAL A 135 5.69 14.33 -10.36
C VAL A 135 4.51 15.19 -9.92
N ALA A 136 3.45 15.25 -10.73
CA ALA A 136 2.24 15.99 -10.37
C ALA A 136 1.62 15.43 -9.07
N HIS A 137 1.54 14.10 -8.97
CA HIS A 137 1.03 13.43 -7.78
C HIS A 137 1.92 13.64 -6.55
N ALA A 138 3.25 13.53 -6.70
CA ALA A 138 4.17 13.79 -5.59
C ALA A 138 4.10 15.24 -5.10
N THR A 139 3.96 16.22 -6.00
CA THR A 139 3.75 17.63 -5.63
C THR A 139 2.42 17.81 -4.90
N ALA A 140 1.34 17.19 -5.38
CA ALA A 140 0.04 17.25 -4.73
C ALA A 140 0.10 16.72 -3.28
N LEU A 141 0.77 15.60 -3.05
CA LEU A 141 0.99 15.05 -1.70
C LEU A 141 1.75 16.02 -0.79
N ASP A 142 2.81 16.65 -1.29
CA ASP A 142 3.59 17.61 -0.52
C ASP A 142 2.76 18.83 -0.11
N GLU A 143 1.94 19.37 -1.02
CA GLU A 143 1.05 20.49 -0.71
C GLU A 143 0.00 20.13 0.33
N VAL A 144 -0.62 18.93 0.21
CA VAL A 144 -1.58 18.42 1.18
C VAL A 144 -0.92 18.26 2.54
N ARG A 145 0.28 17.67 2.60
CA ARG A 145 1.08 17.54 3.83
C ARG A 145 1.40 18.90 4.46
N MET A 146 1.83 19.88 3.66
CA MET A 146 2.22 21.21 4.14
C MET A 146 1.05 22.06 4.66
N SER A 147 -0.20 21.64 4.44
CA SER A 147 -1.38 22.34 4.96
C SER A 147 -1.47 22.34 6.49
N GLY A 148 -0.82 21.39 7.17
CA GLY A 148 -0.83 21.27 8.63
C GLY A 148 -2.18 20.90 9.25
N ILE A 149 -3.14 20.41 8.44
CA ILE A 149 -4.49 20.06 8.91
C ILE A 149 -4.64 18.59 9.30
N PHE A 150 -3.69 17.74 8.89
CA PHE A 150 -3.71 16.29 9.13
C PHE A 150 -2.80 15.92 10.30
N SER A 151 -3.07 14.75 10.90
CA SER A 151 -2.23 14.19 11.96
C SER A 151 -0.79 13.99 11.49
N ASP A 152 0.14 13.93 12.44
CA ASP A 152 1.55 13.66 12.18
C ASP A 152 1.74 12.32 11.43
N SER A 153 0.92 11.32 11.75
CA SER A 153 0.94 10.01 11.09
C SER A 153 0.58 10.13 9.61
N ALA A 154 -0.54 10.79 9.31
CA ALA A 154 -0.98 11.01 7.94
C ALA A 154 0.04 11.87 7.17
N SER A 155 0.47 12.99 7.75
CA SER A 155 1.43 13.91 7.14
C SER A 155 2.78 13.22 6.84
N SER A 156 3.26 12.39 7.76
CA SER A 156 4.47 11.58 7.55
C SER A 156 4.28 10.55 6.44
N ALA A 157 3.14 9.85 6.40
CA ALA A 157 2.82 8.90 5.33
C ALA A 157 2.77 9.57 3.96
N LEU A 158 2.11 10.73 3.84
CA LEU A 158 2.08 11.50 2.58
C LEU A 158 3.49 11.91 2.13
N SER A 159 4.38 12.27 3.06
CA SER A 159 5.79 12.56 2.76
C SER A 159 6.51 11.33 2.22
N ALA A 160 6.35 10.19 2.90
CA ALA A 160 6.97 8.92 2.52
C ALA A 160 6.58 8.50 1.09
N ILE A 161 5.30 8.64 0.76
CA ILE A 161 4.75 8.32 -0.56
C ILE A 161 5.30 9.30 -1.60
N ALA A 162 5.27 10.61 -1.33
CA ALA A 162 5.78 11.63 -2.25
C ALA A 162 7.28 11.43 -2.54
N GLU A 163 8.08 11.12 -1.52
CA GLU A 163 9.50 10.82 -1.67
C GLU A 163 9.73 9.59 -2.52
N TYR A 164 8.98 8.51 -2.31
CA TYR A 164 9.07 7.31 -3.13
C TYR A 164 8.73 7.60 -4.60
N MET A 165 7.63 8.31 -4.86
CA MET A 165 7.22 8.68 -6.22
C MET A 165 8.23 9.56 -6.96
N LYS A 166 9.05 10.33 -6.24
CA LYS A 166 10.10 11.19 -6.83
C LYS A 166 11.37 10.42 -7.23
N VAL A 167 11.64 9.29 -6.58
CA VAL A 167 12.89 8.54 -6.76
C VAL A 167 12.71 7.24 -7.51
N THR A 168 11.46 6.77 -7.66
CA THR A 168 11.15 5.60 -8.47
C THR A 168 11.17 5.94 -9.96
N ASP A 169 11.67 5.00 -10.77
CA ASP A 169 11.59 5.08 -12.24
C ASP A 169 10.30 4.44 -12.79
N LEU A 170 9.43 3.94 -11.90
CA LEU A 170 8.16 3.31 -12.25
C LEU A 170 7.08 4.36 -12.50
N ASP A 171 6.29 4.18 -13.55
CA ASP A 171 5.09 4.99 -13.76
C ASP A 171 3.99 4.56 -12.78
N VAL A 172 3.78 5.36 -11.74
CA VAL A 172 2.89 5.04 -10.62
C VAL A 172 1.86 6.14 -10.38
N LEU A 173 0.64 5.74 -10.03
CA LEU A 173 -0.45 6.62 -9.62
C LEU A 173 -0.77 6.43 -8.14
N LEU A 174 -1.39 7.45 -7.56
CA LEU A 174 -1.96 7.35 -6.22
C LEU A 174 -3.27 6.57 -6.27
N ASP A 175 -3.42 5.62 -5.35
CA ASP A 175 -4.68 4.93 -5.08
C ASP A 175 -5.27 5.35 -3.72
N LEU A 176 -5.11 6.62 -3.37
CA LEU A 176 -5.66 7.15 -2.10
C LEU A 176 -7.17 7.42 -2.17
N GLN A 177 -7.84 7.09 -3.27
CA GLN A 177 -9.30 7.13 -3.40
C GLN A 177 -9.95 5.84 -2.88
N ASN A 178 -9.20 4.73 -2.84
CA ASN A 178 -9.68 3.48 -2.30
C ASN A 178 -9.62 3.50 -0.76
N PRO A 179 -10.77 3.42 -0.06
CA PRO A 179 -10.81 3.47 1.40
C PRO A 179 -10.12 2.28 2.06
N ASP A 180 -9.95 1.15 1.36
CA ASP A 180 -9.30 -0.05 1.89
C ASP A 180 -7.78 0.10 2.03
N ASN A 181 -7.19 1.11 1.38
CA ASN A 181 -5.78 1.48 1.53
C ASN A 181 -5.51 2.24 2.83
N PHE A 182 -6.53 2.42 3.67
CA PHE A 182 -6.45 3.07 4.96
C PHE A 182 -6.87 2.11 6.07
N MET A 183 -5.94 1.83 6.97
CA MET A 183 -6.12 0.94 8.10
C MET A 183 -5.68 1.62 9.40
N THR A 184 -5.74 0.90 10.51
CA THR A 184 -5.26 1.39 11.80
C THR A 184 -4.52 0.32 12.58
N ASN A 185 -3.49 0.76 13.31
CA ASN A 185 -2.85 -0.04 14.37
C ASN A 185 -3.56 0.14 15.74
N GLY A 186 -4.73 0.77 15.75
CA GLY A 186 -5.51 1.11 16.94
C GLY A 186 -5.13 2.44 17.61
N ARG A 187 -4.12 3.15 17.10
CA ARG A 187 -3.71 4.46 17.59
C ARG A 187 -3.63 5.52 16.50
N HIS A 188 -3.22 5.11 15.31
CA HIS A 188 -2.98 6.02 14.20
C HIS A 188 -3.62 5.50 12.91
N LEU A 189 -3.89 6.43 12.00
CA LEU A 189 -4.25 6.15 10.61
C LEU A 189 -2.98 5.71 9.87
N ILE A 190 -3.06 4.55 9.21
CA ILE A 190 -1.96 3.94 8.46
C ILE A 190 -2.38 3.79 6.99
N ILE A 191 -1.53 4.24 6.06
CA ILE A 191 -1.75 4.12 4.61
C ILE A 191 -0.99 2.87 4.12
N THR A 192 -1.72 1.87 3.66
CA THR A 192 -1.17 0.51 3.48
C THR A 192 -0.85 0.15 2.04
N ASP A 193 -1.57 0.66 1.05
CA ASP A 193 -1.34 0.37 -0.37
C ASP A 193 -1.52 1.64 -1.22
N PRO A 194 -0.61 2.62 -1.12
CA PRO A 194 -0.88 3.96 -1.61
C PRO A 194 -0.78 4.12 -3.13
N LEU A 195 -0.26 3.12 -3.85
CA LEU A 195 0.23 3.27 -5.21
C LEU A 195 -0.21 2.11 -6.10
N GLN A 196 -0.45 2.42 -7.37
CA GLN A 196 -0.73 1.44 -8.42
C GLN A 196 0.17 1.71 -9.64
N SER A 197 0.60 0.65 -10.33
CA SER A 197 1.34 0.78 -11.58
C SER A 197 0.42 1.22 -12.72
N VAL A 198 0.88 2.14 -13.57
CA VAL A 198 0.23 2.46 -14.85
C VAL A 198 0.60 1.38 -15.86
N THR A 199 -0.30 0.42 -16.10
CA THR A 199 -0.14 -0.62 -17.15
C THR A 199 -0.65 -0.18 -18.50
#